data_AF-A0A5C6F0N3-F1
#
_entry.id   AF-A0A5C6F0N3-F1
#
_cell.length_a   1.000
_cell.length_b   1.000
_cell.length_c   1.000
_cell.angle_alpha   90.00
_cell.angle_beta   90.00
_cell.angle_gamma   90.00
#
_symmetry.space_group_name_H-M   'P 1'
#
loop_
_entity.id
_entity.type
_entity.pdbx_description
1 polymer ?
#
loop_
_entity_poly.entity_id
_entity_poly.type
_entity_poly.pdbx_seq_one_letter_code
_entity_poly.pdbx_strand_id
1 'polypeptide(L)'
;MHAFMRCLTVLMFLVFVCAECSGQTYPDGTLVMSRLKGRFGNFLSRVTGTHYTHTAIVIDGKVCESTFPRAKCTPLDRYAAGKPWTVRYVPPSEPLTPTQVQGIRDYVRRNVGLRYGLKQFFNPNSRPDGRIYCSQFAHGALSSAGIQLPSKSWHTPDRLLRGSPIH
;
A
#
# COMPACT_ATOMS: atom_id res chain seq x y z
N MET A 1 24.88 -40.65 39.43
CA MET A 1 23.57 -40.88 38.79
C MET A 1 22.61 -39.77 39.23
N HIS A 2 22.02 -39.10 38.23
CA HIS A 2 20.83 -38.24 38.25
C HIS A 2 20.69 -37.13 39.31
N ALA A 3 20.97 -35.89 38.90
CA ALA A 3 20.10 -34.71 39.13
C ALA A 3 20.69 -33.36 38.69
N PHE A 4 21.81 -33.29 37.95
CA PHE A 4 22.42 -32.01 37.53
C PHE A 4 22.45 -31.80 36.01
N MET A 5 21.38 -32.23 35.33
CA MET A 5 21.29 -32.20 33.86
C MET A 5 19.92 -31.65 33.41
N ARG A 6 19.52 -30.52 34.01
CA ARG A 6 18.29 -29.77 33.65
C ARG A 6 18.45 -28.24 33.78
N CYS A 7 19.67 -27.75 33.62
CA CYS A 7 19.98 -26.33 33.61
C CYS A 7 20.99 -26.15 32.47
N LEU A 8 20.57 -26.01 31.22
CA LEU A 8 20.45 -24.71 30.56
C LEU A 8 19.88 -24.84 29.14
N THR A 9 18.99 -25.80 28.89
CA THR A 9 18.20 -25.88 27.63
C THR A 9 17.12 -24.80 27.53
N VAL A 10 17.13 -23.80 28.41
CA VAL A 10 16.22 -22.65 28.43
C VAL A 10 16.85 -21.42 27.74
N LEU A 11 18.14 -21.46 27.39
CA LEU A 11 18.85 -20.30 26.82
C LEU A 11 18.81 -20.19 25.28
N MET A 12 18.20 -21.15 24.57
CA MET A 12 18.05 -21.12 23.10
C MET A 12 16.64 -20.76 22.62
N PHE A 13 15.76 -20.30 23.52
CA PHE A 13 14.36 -19.96 23.20
C PHE A 13 14.01 -18.48 23.45
N LEU A 14 15.01 -17.59 23.50
CA LEU A 14 14.83 -16.21 23.98
C LEU A 14 15.40 -15.12 23.05
N VAL A 15 15.63 -15.42 21.76
CA VAL A 15 15.91 -14.38 20.74
C VAL A 15 15.10 -14.57 19.44
N PHE A 16 14.18 -15.53 19.43
CA PHE A 16 13.05 -15.49 18.50
C PHE A 16 11.93 -14.73 19.20
N VAL A 17 11.21 -13.88 18.46
CA VAL A 17 10.10 -13.04 18.96
C VAL A 17 10.53 -11.68 19.55
N CYS A 18 11.37 -10.92 18.82
CA CYS A 18 11.06 -9.49 18.60
C CYS A 18 9.91 -9.38 17.58
N ALA A 19 8.83 -10.13 17.81
CA ALA A 19 7.53 -9.73 17.31
C ALA A 19 7.10 -8.59 18.22
N GLU A 20 7.61 -7.40 17.93
CA GLU A 20 6.82 -6.21 18.17
C GLU A 20 5.58 -6.35 17.28
N CYS A 21 4.62 -7.14 17.74
CA CYS A 21 3.21 -7.03 17.42
C CYS A 21 2.75 -5.67 17.96
N SER A 22 3.29 -4.59 17.41
CA SER A 22 2.88 -3.23 17.72
C SER A 22 1.58 -2.96 16.96
N GLY A 23 0.47 -3.54 17.41
CA GLY A 23 -0.90 -3.06 17.15
C GLY A 23 -1.32 -2.74 15.71
N GLN A 24 -0.57 -3.15 14.69
CA GLN A 24 -0.83 -2.74 13.31
C GLN A 24 -1.88 -3.69 12.72
N THR A 25 -3.12 -3.20 12.58
CA THR A 25 -4.26 -4.02 12.11
C THR A 25 -4.06 -4.58 10.70
N TYR A 26 -3.17 -3.98 9.90
CA TYR A 26 -2.87 -4.42 8.53
C TYR A 26 -1.35 -4.43 8.28
N PRO A 27 -0.81 -5.52 7.70
CA PRO A 27 0.62 -5.64 7.43
C PRO A 27 1.09 -4.68 6.34
N ASP A 28 2.39 -4.39 6.31
CA ASP A 28 3.01 -3.59 5.26
C ASP A 28 2.80 -4.22 3.88
N GLY A 29 2.62 -3.37 2.87
CA GLY A 29 2.26 -3.80 1.52
C GLY A 29 0.76 -3.98 1.29
N THR A 30 -0.07 -3.90 2.34
CA THR A 30 -1.53 -3.93 2.19
C THR A 30 -2.00 -2.82 1.26
N LEU A 31 -2.75 -3.18 0.22
CA LEU A 31 -3.41 -2.20 -0.64
C LEU A 31 -4.71 -1.71 0.00
N VAL A 32 -4.91 -0.40 -0.01
CA VAL A 32 -6.11 0.24 0.52
C VAL A 32 -6.98 0.68 -0.65
N MET A 33 -7.98 -0.11 -0.99
CA MET A 33 -8.87 0.10 -2.12
C MET A 33 -10.09 0.92 -1.68
N SER A 34 -10.29 2.09 -2.28
CA SER A 34 -11.32 3.02 -1.85
C SER A 34 -12.26 3.40 -2.98
N ARG A 35 -13.54 3.53 -2.65
CA ARG A 35 -14.58 4.07 -3.54
C ARG A 35 -15.23 5.28 -2.87
N LEU A 36 -15.25 6.40 -3.57
CA LEU A 36 -15.94 7.60 -3.09
C LEU A 36 -17.46 7.34 -3.07
N LYS A 37 -18.14 7.65 -1.96
CA LYS A 37 -19.59 7.45 -1.82
C LYS A 37 -20.35 8.59 -2.52
N GLY A 38 -21.58 8.31 -2.93
CA GLY A 38 -22.49 9.31 -3.49
C GLY A 38 -22.39 9.52 -5.00
N ARG A 39 -23.12 10.52 -5.51
CA ARG A 39 -23.34 10.74 -6.95
C ARG A 39 -22.02 10.96 -7.72
N PHE A 40 -21.04 11.62 -7.11
CA PHE A 40 -19.74 11.88 -7.75
C PHE A 40 -18.90 10.60 -7.91
N GLY A 41 -18.85 9.73 -6.89
CA GLY A 41 -18.17 8.45 -7.01
C GLY A 41 -18.87 7.48 -7.96
N ASN A 42 -20.20 7.53 -8.03
CA ASN A 42 -20.97 6.78 -9.02
C ASN A 42 -20.77 7.29 -10.44
N PHE A 43 -20.65 8.61 -10.63
CA PHE A 43 -20.33 9.22 -11.92
C PHE A 43 -18.92 8.80 -12.38
N LEU A 44 -17.92 8.94 -11.51
CA LEU A 44 -16.55 8.50 -11.81
C LEU A 44 -16.52 7.02 -12.16
N SER A 45 -17.12 6.16 -11.33
CA SER A 45 -17.20 4.71 -11.58
C SER A 45 -17.87 4.36 -12.92
N ARG A 46 -18.92 5.11 -13.32
CA ARG A 46 -19.58 4.93 -14.63
C ARG A 46 -18.71 5.40 -15.80
N VAL A 47 -18.01 6.52 -15.67
CA VAL A 47 -17.18 7.10 -16.73
C VAL A 47 -15.88 6.31 -16.92
N THR A 48 -15.27 5.84 -15.85
CA THR A 48 -14.00 5.11 -15.89
C THR A 48 -14.17 3.60 -15.96
N GLY A 49 -15.38 3.07 -15.72
CA GLY A 49 -15.65 1.64 -15.62
C GLY A 49 -14.92 0.95 -14.45
N THR A 50 -14.48 1.72 -13.45
CA THR A 50 -13.69 1.22 -12.32
C THR A 50 -14.56 1.07 -11.07
N HIS A 51 -14.42 -0.05 -10.36
CA HIS A 51 -15.10 -0.27 -9.09
C HIS A 51 -14.49 0.59 -7.98
N TYR A 52 -13.16 0.76 -8.01
CA TYR A 52 -12.42 1.57 -7.06
C TYR A 52 -11.95 2.87 -7.72
N THR A 53 -12.21 4.00 -7.04
CA THR A 53 -11.84 5.33 -7.54
C THR A 53 -10.52 5.82 -6.97
N HIS A 54 -9.98 5.13 -5.96
CA HIS A 54 -8.74 5.50 -5.31
C HIS A 54 -8.04 4.28 -4.71
N THR A 55 -6.71 4.35 -4.62
CA THR A 55 -5.89 3.32 -3.97
C THR A 55 -4.71 3.95 -3.22
N ALA A 56 -4.25 3.26 -2.18
CA ALA A 56 -3.12 3.65 -1.35
C ALA A 56 -2.41 2.37 -0.85
N ILE A 57 -1.28 2.53 -0.15
CA ILE A 57 -0.50 1.42 0.38
C ILE A 57 -0.23 1.61 1.88
N VAL A 58 -0.30 0.53 2.65
CA VAL A 58 0.10 0.51 4.07
C VAL A 58 1.61 0.28 4.17
N ILE A 59 2.29 1.12 4.94
CA ILE A 59 3.70 0.97 5.30
C ILE A 59 3.96 1.64 6.65
N ASP A 60 4.70 0.99 7.55
CA ASP A 60 5.09 1.52 8.87
C ASP A 60 3.89 2.09 9.67
N GLY A 61 2.77 1.37 9.70
CA GLY A 61 1.56 1.79 10.41
C GLY A 61 0.81 2.97 9.80
N LYS A 62 1.15 3.38 8.57
CA LYS A 62 0.56 4.52 7.87
C LYS A 62 -0.01 4.09 6.54
N VAL A 63 -1.08 4.76 6.12
CA VAL A 63 -1.58 4.68 4.75
C VAL A 63 -0.97 5.82 3.94
N CYS A 64 -0.12 5.46 2.99
CA CYS A 64 0.53 6.40 2.08
C CYS A 64 -0.20 6.43 0.73
N GLU A 65 -0.61 7.63 0.32
CA GLU A 65 -1.44 7.85 -0.86
C GLU A 65 -0.93 9.05 -1.66
N SER A 66 -1.15 9.03 -2.98
CA SER A 66 -1.15 10.26 -3.77
C SER A 66 -2.58 10.76 -3.96
N THR A 67 -2.90 11.91 -3.39
CA THR A 67 -4.20 12.57 -3.50
C THR A 67 -4.01 14.09 -3.57
N PHE A 68 -5.07 14.83 -3.90
CA PHE A 68 -4.98 16.29 -3.95
C PHE A 68 -4.69 16.89 -2.55
N PRO A 69 -3.74 17.85 -2.43
CA PRO A 69 -2.90 18.41 -3.49
C PRO A 69 -1.58 17.66 -3.73
N ARG A 70 -1.14 16.82 -2.78
CA ARG A 70 0.16 16.15 -2.78
C ARG A 70 0.11 14.77 -2.13
N ALA A 71 1.06 13.91 -2.48
CA ALA A 71 1.28 12.63 -1.83
C ALA A 71 1.64 12.80 -0.35
N LYS A 72 1.06 11.95 0.50
CA LYS A 72 1.16 12.02 1.96
C LYS A 72 0.96 10.66 2.61
N CYS A 73 1.37 10.54 3.86
CA CYS A 73 1.11 9.38 4.70
C CYS A 73 0.27 9.80 5.90
N THR A 74 -0.81 9.08 6.17
CA THR A 74 -1.69 9.30 7.31
C THR A 74 -1.62 8.09 8.22
N PRO A 75 -1.52 8.24 9.56
CA PRO A 75 -1.67 7.11 10.48
C PRO A 75 -2.92 6.27 10.18
N LEU A 76 -2.78 4.94 10.25
CA LEU A 76 -3.81 3.99 9.84
C LEU A 76 -5.15 4.19 10.60
N ASP A 77 -5.06 4.44 11.90
CA ASP A 77 -6.17 4.74 12.82
C ASP A 77 -6.96 6.01 12.43
N ARG A 78 -6.30 6.96 11.77
CA ARG A 78 -6.91 8.24 11.34
C ARG A 78 -7.31 8.26 9.87
N TYR A 79 -6.84 7.31 9.06
CA TYR A 79 -7.01 7.36 7.61
C TYR A 79 -8.47 7.31 7.16
N ALA A 80 -9.28 6.44 7.78
CA ALA A 80 -10.68 6.26 7.43
C ALA A 80 -11.62 7.26 8.13
N ALA A 81 -11.15 7.93 9.20
CA ALA A 81 -11.97 8.84 9.98
C ALA A 81 -12.46 10.02 9.13
N GLY A 82 -13.78 10.15 8.99
CA GLY A 82 -14.42 11.27 8.29
C GLY A 82 -14.30 11.26 6.75
N LYS A 83 -13.68 10.24 6.13
CA LYS A 83 -13.67 10.13 4.67
C LYS A 83 -15.02 9.60 4.18
N PRO A 84 -15.65 10.22 3.15
CA PRO A 84 -16.91 9.75 2.59
C PRO A 84 -16.68 8.54 1.67
N TRP A 85 -15.80 7.60 2.05
CA TRP A 85 -15.34 6.51 1.20
C TRP A 85 -15.75 5.16 1.79
N THR A 86 -16.00 4.19 0.92
CA THR A 86 -15.97 2.78 1.32
C THR A 86 -14.54 2.30 1.12
N VAL A 87 -13.92 1.81 2.18
CA VAL A 87 -12.52 1.38 2.20
C VAL A 87 -12.48 -0.14 2.37
N ARG A 88 -11.69 -0.81 1.54
CA ARG A 88 -11.33 -2.23 1.65
C ARG A 88 -9.82 -2.34 1.75
N TYR A 89 -9.36 -3.02 2.79
CA TYR A 89 -7.96 -3.39 2.95
C TYR A 89 -7.74 -4.75 2.30
N VAL A 90 -6.73 -4.85 1.43
CA VAL A 90 -6.34 -6.07 0.72
C VAL A 90 -4.90 -6.39 1.12
N PRO A 91 -4.70 -7.21 2.16
CA PRO A 91 -3.36 -7.58 2.60
C PRO A 91 -2.68 -8.48 1.57
N PRO A 92 -1.33 -8.54 1.59
CA PRO A 92 -0.59 -9.53 0.83
C PRO A 92 -0.96 -10.96 1.27
N SER A 93 -1.11 -11.87 0.29
CA SER A 93 -1.35 -13.31 0.53
C SER A 93 -0.25 -13.94 1.41
N GLU A 94 0.97 -13.44 1.28
CA GLU A 94 2.11 -13.80 2.13
C GLU A 94 2.78 -12.53 2.69
N PRO A 95 3.27 -12.53 3.94
CA PRO A 95 4.00 -11.38 4.47
C PRO A 95 5.18 -10.98 3.58
N LEU A 96 5.33 -9.66 3.34
CA LEU A 96 6.47 -9.16 2.59
C LEU A 96 7.78 -9.37 3.35
N THR A 97 8.84 -9.72 2.62
CA THR A 97 10.20 -9.82 3.17
C THR A 97 10.72 -8.45 3.63
N PRO A 98 11.68 -8.40 4.56
CA PRO A 98 12.27 -7.13 5.02
C PRO A 98 12.81 -6.25 3.87
N THR A 99 13.41 -6.86 2.85
CA THR A 99 13.92 -6.16 1.66
C THR A 99 12.79 -5.54 0.84
N GLN A 100 11.68 -6.25 0.66
CA GLN A 100 10.49 -5.74 -0.04
C GLN A 100 9.88 -4.56 0.72
N VAL A 101 9.72 -4.69 2.04
CA VAL A 101 9.23 -3.61 2.92
C VAL A 101 10.14 -2.39 2.81
N GLN A 102 11.47 -2.58 2.86
CA GLN A 102 12.44 -1.50 2.71
C GLN A 102 12.34 -0.80 1.35
N GLY A 103 12.13 -1.55 0.26
CA GLY A 103 11.92 -0.99 -1.08
C GLY A 103 10.71 -0.04 -1.13
N ILE A 104 9.56 -0.49 -0.61
CA ILE A 104 8.35 0.35 -0.49
C ILE A 104 8.63 1.59 0.36
N ARG A 105 9.29 1.41 1.51
CA ARG A 105 9.61 2.51 2.43
C ARG A 105 10.45 3.59 1.76
N ASP A 106 11.50 3.20 1.04
CA ASP A 106 12.38 4.15 0.34
C ASP A 106 11.67 4.84 -0.82
N TYR A 107 10.83 4.11 -1.56
CA TYR A 107 9.98 4.73 -2.57
C TYR A 107 9.05 5.77 -1.97
N VAL A 108 8.35 5.44 -0.89
CA VAL A 108 7.42 6.35 -0.22
C VAL A 108 8.16 7.60 0.27
N ARG A 109 9.30 7.44 0.94
CA ARG A 109 10.13 8.56 1.43
C ARG A 109 10.52 9.52 0.32
N ARG A 110 10.88 9.01 -0.87
CA ARG A 110 11.27 9.85 -2.02
C ARG A 110 10.10 10.55 -2.70
N ASN A 111 8.88 10.00 -2.62
CA ASN A 111 7.74 10.46 -3.40
C ASN A 111 6.67 11.20 -2.59
N VAL A 112 6.67 11.10 -1.26
CA VAL A 112 5.83 11.95 -0.40
C VAL A 112 6.14 13.43 -0.66
N GLY A 113 5.10 14.24 -0.80
CA GLY A 113 5.21 15.66 -1.17
C GLY A 113 5.10 15.95 -2.67
N LEU A 114 5.20 14.94 -3.55
CA LEU A 114 4.94 15.11 -4.98
C LEU A 114 3.52 15.59 -5.23
N ARG A 115 3.35 16.45 -6.23
CA ARG A 115 2.03 17.02 -6.57
C ARG A 115 1.14 15.96 -7.21
N TYR A 116 -0.15 16.02 -6.90
CA TYR A 116 -1.14 15.19 -7.55
C TYR A 116 -1.35 15.62 -9.01
N GLY A 117 -1.47 14.67 -9.93
CA GLY A 117 -1.74 14.95 -11.33
C GLY A 117 -2.19 13.74 -12.11
N LEU A 118 -3.17 13.94 -13.00
CA LEU A 118 -3.83 12.91 -13.79
C LEU A 118 -3.39 12.91 -15.27
N LYS A 119 -2.29 13.59 -15.62
CA LYS A 119 -1.84 13.73 -17.01
C LYS A 119 -1.71 12.38 -17.71
N GLN A 120 -1.00 11.45 -17.09
CA GLN A 120 -0.80 10.09 -17.62
C GLN A 120 -2.02 9.18 -17.42
N PHE A 121 -2.98 9.57 -16.57
CA PHE A 121 -4.28 8.90 -16.50
C PHE A 121 -5.10 9.22 -17.75
N PHE A 122 -5.15 10.48 -18.18
CA PHE A 122 -5.91 10.86 -19.39
C PHE A 122 -5.18 10.53 -20.70
N ASN A 123 -3.85 10.56 -20.69
CA ASN A 123 -3.03 10.16 -21.84
C ASN A 123 -1.87 9.26 -21.39
N PRO A 124 -2.04 7.93 -21.41
CA PRO A 124 -1.02 6.98 -20.95
C PRO A 124 0.30 7.02 -21.69
N ASN A 125 0.31 7.54 -22.92
CA ASN A 125 1.51 7.66 -23.74
C ASN A 125 2.26 8.99 -23.51
N SER A 126 1.72 9.87 -22.66
CA SER A 126 2.34 11.16 -22.37
C SER A 126 3.56 11.03 -21.45
N ARG A 127 4.53 11.93 -21.64
CA ARG A 127 5.72 12.01 -20.78
C ARG A 127 5.35 12.43 -19.35
N PRO A 128 6.01 11.86 -18.32
CA PRO A 128 5.85 12.30 -16.93
C PRO A 128 6.08 13.81 -16.79
N ASP A 129 5.32 14.47 -15.94
CA ASP A 129 5.41 15.91 -15.65
C ASP A 129 5.78 16.20 -14.18
N GLY A 130 6.34 15.20 -13.49
CA GLY A 130 6.68 15.29 -12.07
C GLY A 130 5.47 15.21 -11.12
N ARG A 131 4.28 14.92 -11.64
CA ARG A 131 3.07 14.67 -10.85
C ARG A 131 2.74 13.18 -10.85
N ILE A 132 2.05 12.74 -9.81
CA ILE A 132 1.70 11.33 -9.64
C ILE A 132 0.30 11.20 -9.08
N TYR A 133 -0.48 10.24 -9.59
CA TYR A 133 -1.81 9.93 -9.04
C TYR A 133 -1.80 8.60 -8.27
N CYS A 134 -2.92 8.27 -7.63
CA CYS A 134 -3.03 7.25 -6.60
C CYS A 134 -2.54 5.86 -7.03
N SER A 135 -3.04 5.30 -8.14
CA SER A 135 -2.64 3.96 -8.59
C SER A 135 -1.25 3.92 -9.22
N GLN A 136 -0.76 5.01 -9.80
CA GLN A 136 0.66 5.13 -10.18
C GLN A 136 1.57 5.10 -8.95
N PHE A 137 1.18 5.81 -7.90
CA PHE A 137 1.94 5.86 -6.65
C PHE A 137 2.05 4.46 -6.02
N ALA A 138 0.91 3.78 -5.85
CA ALA A 138 0.88 2.44 -5.27
C ALA A 138 1.60 1.40 -6.16
N HIS A 139 1.44 1.47 -7.48
CA HIS A 139 2.19 0.62 -8.42
C HIS A 139 3.70 0.82 -8.27
N GLY A 140 4.18 2.07 -8.26
CA GLY A 140 5.61 2.34 -8.11
C GLY A 140 6.17 1.85 -6.78
N ALA A 141 5.39 1.93 -5.69
CA ALA A 141 5.77 1.38 -4.40
C ALA A 141 5.96 -0.15 -4.47
N LEU A 142 4.99 -0.86 -5.03
CA LEU A 142 5.07 -2.32 -5.19
C LEU A 142 6.20 -2.74 -6.15
N SER A 143 6.36 -2.06 -7.28
CA SER A 143 7.48 -2.32 -8.20
C SER A 143 8.83 -2.06 -7.56
N SER A 144 8.95 -1.07 -6.65
CA SER A 144 10.19 -0.81 -5.91
C SER A 144 10.55 -1.90 -4.89
N ALA A 145 9.56 -2.70 -4.46
CA ALA A 145 9.80 -3.92 -3.70
C ALA A 145 10.25 -5.10 -4.59
N GLY A 146 10.41 -4.90 -5.90
CA GLY A 146 10.71 -6.00 -6.83
C GLY A 146 9.52 -6.89 -7.14
N ILE A 147 8.30 -6.47 -6.78
CA ILE A 147 7.07 -7.20 -7.15
C ILE A 147 6.81 -6.98 -8.63
N GLN A 148 6.75 -8.08 -9.38
CA GLN A 148 6.45 -8.05 -10.81
C GLN A 148 4.97 -7.69 -11.01
N LEU A 149 4.74 -6.57 -11.68
CA LEU A 149 3.40 -6.09 -11.99
C LEU A 149 3.20 -6.06 -13.52
N PRO A 150 2.00 -6.45 -14.02
CA PRO A 150 1.69 -6.35 -15.44
C PRO A 150 1.85 -4.92 -15.96
N SER A 151 2.21 -4.80 -17.24
CA SER A 151 2.29 -3.50 -17.91
C SER A 151 0.96 -2.73 -17.76
N LYS A 152 1.06 -1.42 -17.53
CA LYS A 152 -0.12 -0.52 -17.38
C LYS A 152 -1.07 -0.86 -16.22
N SER A 153 -0.70 -1.77 -15.31
CA SER A 153 -1.46 -2.01 -14.06
C SER A 153 -1.55 -0.74 -13.18
N TRP A 154 -0.58 0.18 -13.30
CA TRP A 154 -0.61 1.50 -12.70
C TRP A 154 -1.79 2.38 -13.13
N HIS A 155 -2.46 2.07 -14.24
CA HIS A 155 -3.40 2.98 -14.88
C HIS A 155 -4.64 3.25 -14.02
N THR A 156 -5.20 2.23 -13.37
CA THR A 156 -6.37 2.37 -12.50
C THR A 156 -6.21 1.52 -11.24
N PRO A 157 -6.89 1.88 -10.12
CA PRO A 157 -6.95 1.04 -8.93
C PRO A 157 -7.36 -0.41 -9.23
N ASP A 158 -8.39 -0.63 -10.04
CA ASP A 158 -8.87 -1.96 -10.41
C ASP A 158 -7.85 -2.81 -11.18
N ARG A 159 -7.10 -2.19 -12.11
CA ARG A 159 -6.05 -2.90 -12.85
C ARG A 159 -4.85 -3.21 -11.96
N LEU A 160 -4.51 -2.29 -11.06
CA LEU A 160 -3.46 -2.52 -10.08
C LEU A 160 -3.85 -3.69 -9.18
N LEU A 161 -5.07 -3.66 -8.62
CA LEU A 161 -5.58 -4.73 -7.80
C LEU A 161 -5.49 -6.04 -8.58
N ARG A 162 -6.20 -6.24 -9.69
CA ARG A 162 -6.18 -7.52 -10.43
C ARG A 162 -4.79 -8.01 -10.86
N GLY A 163 -3.87 -7.10 -11.15
CA GLY A 163 -2.52 -7.44 -11.62
C GLY A 163 -1.50 -7.65 -10.51
N SER A 164 -1.83 -7.32 -9.26
CA SER A 164 -0.91 -7.46 -8.14
C SER A 164 -0.85 -8.93 -7.69
N PRO A 165 0.30 -9.60 -7.56
CA PRO A 165 0.37 -10.96 -7.03
C PRO A 165 0.14 -11.02 -5.50
N ILE A 166 -0.44 -9.95 -4.95
CA ILE A 166 -0.59 -9.68 -3.53
C ILE A 166 -1.96 -10.19 -3.04
N HIS A 167 -2.85 -10.61 -3.95
CA HIS A 167 -4.16 -11.19 -3.64
C HIS A 167 -4.36 -12.52 -4.36
#